data_AF-A0A952TQT9-F1
#
_entry.id   AF-A0A952TQT9-F1
#
_cell.length_a   1.000
_cell.length_b   1.000
_cell.length_c   1.000
_cell.angle_alpha   90.00
_cell.angle_beta   90.00
_cell.angle_gamma   90.00
#
_symmetry.space_group_name_H-M   'P 1'
#
loop_
_entity.id
_entity.type
_entity.pdbx_description
1 polymer ?
#
loop_
_entity_poly.entity_id
_entity_poly.type
_entity_poly.pdbx_seq_one_letter_code
_entity_poly.pdbx_strand_id
1 'polypeptide(L)'
;MASTKTWIVLTVALLFSTLSFAQEDIDYNQWVGREPKDMPTLLKNFQQSCERFYLPQIEKKKKPYDVAEQWTRDHCKCVIRFFKAKDDPMYVQIVNMELRGALKSMPALPAELSMYLEEWEAPRAACEANPRHVSQTELDQRAEQEEARRHADQKKNKMRPLDKSKPHLPHRPQKDKSEARE
;
A
#
# COMPACT_ATOMS: atom_id res chain seq x y z
N MET A 1 4.56 19.35 -70.37
CA MET A 1 4.82 17.94 -70.02
C MET A 1 5.40 17.91 -68.62
N ALA A 2 4.55 17.74 -67.61
CA ALA A 2 4.96 17.65 -66.22
C ALA A 2 5.06 16.18 -65.82
N SER A 3 6.23 15.82 -65.29
CA SER A 3 6.66 14.45 -65.00
C SER A 3 5.79 13.80 -63.92
N THR A 4 5.06 12.75 -64.29
CA THR A 4 4.17 11.95 -63.42
C THR A 4 4.93 11.01 -62.48
N LYS A 5 6.27 11.06 -62.44
CA LYS A 5 7.10 10.14 -61.65
C LYS A 5 7.46 10.62 -60.25
N THR A 6 7.24 11.89 -59.90
CA THR A 6 7.60 12.44 -58.58
C THR A 6 6.52 12.33 -57.51
N TRP A 7 5.29 11.97 -57.88
CA TRP A 7 4.17 11.90 -56.93
C TRP A 7 4.02 10.55 -56.20
N ILE A 8 4.65 9.48 -56.71
CA ILE A 8 4.52 8.13 -56.13
C ILE A 8 5.53 7.90 -55.00
N VAL A 9 6.68 8.59 -55.02
CA VAL A 9 7.70 8.41 -53.97
C VAL A 9 7.31 9.17 -52.69
N LEU A 10 6.58 10.29 -52.80
CA LEU A 10 6.13 11.06 -51.63
C LEU A 10 4.95 10.44 -50.89
N THR A 11 4.15 9.59 -51.54
CA THR A 11 3.01 8.93 -50.90
C THR A 11 3.38 7.64 -50.17
N VAL A 12 4.48 6.97 -50.57
CA VAL A 12 4.93 5.74 -49.88
C VAL A 12 5.73 6.04 -48.61
N ALA A 13 6.45 7.18 -48.54
CA ALA A 13 7.16 7.59 -47.33
C ALA A 13 6.23 8.14 -46.22
N LEU A 14 5.01 8.57 -46.58
CA LEU A 14 4.00 9.06 -45.63
C LEU A 14 3.08 7.98 -45.07
N LEU A 15 3.16 6.75 -45.59
CA LEU A 15 2.36 5.61 -45.11
C LEU A 15 3.09 4.73 -44.07
N PHE A 16 4.38 4.99 -43.80
CA PHE A 16 5.18 4.23 -42.83
C PHE A 16 5.52 4.99 -41.53
N SER A 17 4.91 6.15 -41.29
CA SER A 17 5.16 6.95 -40.08
C SER A 17 3.98 6.99 -39.07
N THR A 18 2.94 6.17 -39.25
CA THR A 18 1.81 6.10 -38.31
C THR A 18 1.60 4.73 -37.68
N LEU A 19 2.60 3.85 -37.72
CA LEU A 19 2.71 2.73 -36.77
C LEU A 19 3.46 3.22 -35.52
N SER A 20 3.12 4.41 -35.03
CA SER A 20 3.39 4.76 -33.65
C SER A 20 2.42 3.93 -32.83
N PHE A 21 2.99 2.92 -32.16
CA PHE A 21 2.45 2.21 -31.00
C PHE A 21 1.26 2.92 -30.34
N ALA A 22 0.07 2.68 -30.87
CA ALA A 22 -1.09 2.55 -30.00
C ALA A 22 -0.94 1.16 -29.38
N GLN A 23 -0.08 1.05 -28.35
CA GLN A 23 -0.50 0.28 -27.21
C GLN A 23 -1.77 1.01 -26.77
N GLU A 24 -2.93 0.57 -27.30
CA GLU A 24 -4.21 0.90 -26.72
C GLU A 24 -4.03 0.67 -25.23
N ASP A 25 -4.17 1.76 -24.49
CA ASP A 25 -4.19 1.78 -23.04
C ASP A 25 -4.96 0.56 -22.57
N ILE A 26 -4.26 -0.44 -22.04
CA ILE A 26 -4.88 -1.57 -21.37
C ILE A 26 -5.60 -0.94 -20.19
N ASP A 27 -6.88 -0.67 -20.38
CA ASP A 27 -7.78 -0.10 -19.40
C ASP A 27 -7.60 -0.94 -18.12
N TYR A 28 -7.12 -0.28 -17.06
CA TYR A 28 -6.66 -0.91 -15.83
C TYR A 28 -7.85 -1.51 -15.06
N ASN A 29 -8.25 -2.67 -15.56
CA ASN A 29 -8.61 -3.90 -14.90
C ASN A 29 -9.97 -3.94 -14.16
N GLN A 30 -10.98 -4.46 -14.85
CA GLN A 30 -12.28 -4.89 -14.30
C GLN A 30 -12.17 -5.76 -13.04
N TRP A 31 -11.03 -6.40 -12.82
CA TRP A 31 -10.73 -7.17 -11.61
C TRP A 31 -10.35 -6.25 -10.45
N VAL A 32 -9.27 -5.48 -10.56
CA VAL A 32 -8.77 -4.63 -9.46
C VAL A 32 -9.35 -3.20 -9.47
N GLY A 33 -10.44 -2.96 -10.21
CA GLY A 33 -11.02 -1.63 -10.38
C GLY A 33 -12.00 -1.24 -9.28
N ARG A 34 -11.75 -0.09 -8.63
CA ARG A 34 -12.53 0.65 -7.59
C ARG A 34 -12.16 0.43 -6.12
N GLU A 35 -11.28 -0.52 -5.78
CA GLU A 35 -10.82 -0.63 -4.39
C GLU A 35 -9.67 0.33 -4.06
N PRO A 36 -9.52 0.68 -2.78
CA PRO A 36 -8.36 1.42 -2.30
C PRO A 36 -7.08 0.67 -2.65
N LYS A 37 -6.07 1.39 -3.17
CA LYS A 37 -4.75 0.83 -3.49
C LYS A 37 -3.70 1.12 -2.41
N ASP A 38 -4.07 1.88 -1.38
CA ASP A 38 -3.17 2.14 -0.26
C ASP A 38 -3.16 0.96 0.71
N MET A 39 -1.95 0.56 1.09
CA MET A 39 -1.73 -0.61 1.94
C MET A 39 -2.47 -0.55 3.28
N PRO A 40 -2.52 0.61 4.00
CA PRO A 40 -3.28 0.69 5.26
C PRO A 40 -4.77 0.36 5.10
N THR A 41 -5.41 0.88 4.05
CA THR A 41 -6.84 0.60 3.80
C THR A 41 -7.06 -0.82 3.31
N LEU A 42 -6.18 -1.34 2.45
CA LEU A 42 -6.23 -2.74 2.01
C LEU A 42 -6.13 -3.72 3.17
N LEU A 43 -5.21 -3.50 4.12
CA LEU A 43 -5.05 -4.33 5.32
C LEU A 43 -6.21 -4.20 6.30
N LYS A 44 -6.89 -3.04 6.32
CA LYS A 44 -8.12 -2.86 7.11
C LYS A 44 -9.28 -3.66 6.51
N ASN A 45 -9.47 -3.57 5.19
CA ASN A 45 -10.51 -4.32 4.46
C ASN A 45 -10.26 -5.83 4.57
N PHE A 46 -9.00 -6.21 4.37
CA PHE A 46 -8.24 -7.21 5.09
C PHE A 46 -8.94 -7.90 6.26
N GLN A 47 -8.60 -7.34 7.43
CA GLN A 47 -9.02 -7.78 8.75
C GLN A 47 -10.54 -7.95 8.84
N GLN A 48 -11.31 -7.00 8.33
CA GLN A 48 -12.77 -7.03 8.41
C GLN A 48 -13.37 -8.21 7.63
N SER A 49 -12.87 -8.45 6.42
CA SER A 49 -13.32 -9.56 5.58
C SER A 49 -12.88 -10.90 6.17
N CYS A 50 -11.63 -10.97 6.65
CA CYS A 50 -11.07 -12.17 7.27
C CYS A 50 -11.86 -12.58 8.52
N GLU A 51 -12.13 -11.66 9.45
CA GLU A 51 -12.88 -11.99 10.68
C GLU A 51 -14.29 -12.50 10.37
N ARG A 52 -14.99 -11.85 9.43
CA ARG A 52 -16.33 -12.27 9.00
C ARG A 52 -16.32 -13.64 8.32
N PHE A 53 -15.28 -13.94 7.54
CA PHE A 53 -15.20 -15.16 6.75
C PHE A 53 -14.84 -16.39 7.60
N TYR A 54 -13.92 -16.24 8.54
CA TYR A 54 -13.36 -17.38 9.29
C TYR A 54 -14.03 -17.65 10.64
N LEU A 55 -14.62 -16.64 11.30
CA LEU A 55 -15.29 -16.84 12.59
C LEU A 55 -16.35 -17.96 12.52
N PRO A 56 -17.28 -17.97 11.54
CA PRO A 56 -18.28 -19.03 11.45
C PRO A 56 -17.69 -20.42 11.18
N GLN A 57 -16.50 -20.51 10.59
CA GLN A 57 -15.84 -21.79 10.30
C GLN A 57 -15.20 -22.38 11.56
N ILE A 58 -14.67 -21.53 12.44
CA ILE A 58 -14.06 -21.95 13.69
C ILE A 58 -15.13 -22.31 14.73
N GLU A 59 -16.26 -21.60 14.75
CA GLU A 59 -17.42 -21.97 15.56
C GLU A 59 -17.95 -23.37 15.22
N LYS A 60 -17.98 -23.73 13.93
CA LYS A 60 -18.33 -25.09 13.49
C LYS A 60 -17.40 -26.17 14.05
N LYS A 61 -16.17 -25.82 14.43
CA LYS A 61 -15.23 -26.72 15.13
C LYS A 61 -15.59 -26.89 16.63
N LYS A 62 -16.81 -26.51 17.05
CA LYS A 62 -17.37 -26.64 18.42
C LYS A 62 -16.52 -25.96 19.51
N LYS A 63 -15.85 -24.85 19.16
CA LYS A 63 -15.16 -24.03 20.16
C LYS A 63 -16.15 -23.05 20.81
N PRO A 64 -15.95 -22.68 22.08
CA PRO A 64 -16.66 -21.55 22.68
C PRO A 64 -16.45 -20.28 21.84
N TYR A 65 -17.47 -19.42 21.76
CA TYR A 65 -17.44 -18.21 20.93
C TYR A 65 -16.20 -17.35 21.18
N ASP A 66 -15.89 -17.04 22.44
CA ASP A 66 -14.73 -16.20 22.80
C ASP A 66 -13.40 -16.80 22.32
N VAL A 67 -13.29 -18.14 22.37
CA VAL A 67 -12.11 -18.87 21.88
C VAL A 67 -12.05 -18.84 20.36
N ALA A 68 -13.20 -18.96 19.69
CA ALA A 68 -13.28 -18.87 18.23
C ALA A 68 -12.97 -17.46 17.73
N GLU A 69 -13.47 -16.44 18.42
CA GLU A 69 -13.22 -15.03 18.14
C GLU A 69 -11.73 -14.72 18.27
N GLN A 70 -11.13 -15.04 19.42
CA GLN A 70 -9.71 -14.79 19.64
C GLN A 70 -8.83 -15.52 18.63
N TRP A 71 -9.13 -16.79 18.34
CA TRP A 71 -8.41 -17.56 17.33
C TRP A 71 -8.50 -16.92 15.94
N THR A 72 -9.69 -16.46 15.55
CA THR A 72 -9.92 -15.77 14.28
C THR A 72 -9.11 -14.48 14.21
N ARG A 73 -9.12 -13.67 15.27
CA ARG A 73 -8.32 -12.44 15.35
C ARG A 73 -6.83 -12.73 15.21
N ASP A 74 -6.34 -13.76 15.89
CA ASP A 74 -4.94 -14.19 15.83
C ASP A 74 -4.57 -14.66 14.41
N HIS A 75 -5.44 -15.43 13.77
CA HIS A 75 -5.27 -15.87 12.38
C HIS A 75 -5.18 -14.68 11.41
N CYS A 76 -6.15 -13.77 11.45
CA CYS A 76 -6.14 -12.60 10.57
C CYS A 76 -4.91 -11.72 10.79
N LYS A 77 -4.47 -11.53 12.05
CA LYS A 77 -3.22 -10.82 12.37
C LYS A 77 -1.98 -11.53 11.83
N CYS A 78 -1.91 -12.86 11.92
CA CYS A 78 -0.80 -13.63 11.37
C CYS A 78 -0.64 -13.37 9.87
N VAL A 79 -1.75 -13.41 9.13
CA VAL A 79 -1.74 -13.18 7.69
C VAL A 79 -1.44 -11.72 7.33
N ILE A 80 -1.94 -10.74 8.08
CA ILE A 80 -1.59 -9.33 7.87
C ILE A 80 -0.08 -9.10 7.94
N ARG A 81 0.65 -9.83 8.80
CA ARG A 81 2.12 -9.73 8.84
C ARG A 81 2.75 -10.22 7.54
N PHE A 82 2.23 -11.29 6.96
CA PHE A 82 2.68 -11.77 5.65
C PHE A 82 2.45 -10.71 4.57
N PHE A 83 1.27 -10.09 4.51
CA PHE A 83 1.01 -9.01 3.55
C PHE A 83 1.93 -7.81 3.75
N LYS A 84 2.17 -7.39 5.00
CA LYS A 84 3.12 -6.31 5.29
C LYS A 84 4.54 -6.63 4.85
N ALA A 85 4.96 -7.90 4.97
CA ALA A 85 6.28 -8.33 4.52
C ALA A 85 6.37 -8.43 2.99
N LYS A 86 5.27 -8.82 2.33
CA LYS A 86 5.19 -8.91 0.86
C LYS A 86 5.15 -7.54 0.18
N ASP A 87 4.53 -6.55 0.84
CA ASP A 87 4.39 -5.17 0.39
C ASP A 87 3.87 -5.03 -1.05
N ASP A 88 2.88 -5.86 -1.40
CA ASP A 88 2.25 -5.90 -2.72
C ASP A 88 0.76 -5.55 -2.61
N PRO A 89 0.36 -4.31 -2.93
CA PRO A 89 -1.03 -3.88 -2.88
C PRO A 89 -1.97 -4.69 -3.79
N MET A 90 -1.48 -5.12 -4.95
CA MET A 90 -2.29 -5.90 -5.90
C MET A 90 -2.59 -7.28 -5.33
N TYR A 91 -1.61 -7.90 -4.67
CA TYR A 91 -1.81 -9.15 -3.97
C TYR A 91 -2.87 -9.07 -2.88
N VAL A 92 -2.78 -8.07 -2.01
CA VAL A 92 -3.78 -7.90 -0.95
C VAL A 92 -5.15 -7.63 -1.56
N GLN A 93 -5.23 -6.86 -2.64
CA GLN A 93 -6.48 -6.53 -3.30
C GLN A 93 -7.17 -7.76 -3.90
N ILE A 94 -6.44 -8.64 -4.59
CA ILE A 94 -6.99 -9.87 -5.18
C ILE A 94 -7.55 -10.78 -4.09
N VAL A 95 -6.82 -10.99 -3.00
CA VAL A 95 -7.29 -11.78 -1.84
C VAL A 95 -8.53 -11.14 -1.20
N ASN A 96 -8.54 -9.80 -1.10
CA ASN A 96 -9.67 -9.04 -0.60
C ASN A 96 -10.95 -9.23 -1.42
N MET A 97 -10.83 -9.38 -2.74
CA MET A 97 -11.94 -9.69 -3.61
C MET A 97 -12.42 -11.13 -3.45
N GLU A 98 -11.50 -12.07 -3.30
CA GLU A 98 -11.81 -13.49 -3.04
C GLU A 98 -12.62 -13.63 -1.76
N LEU A 99 -12.17 -13.03 -0.65
CA LEU A 99 -12.85 -13.11 0.65
C LEU A 99 -14.25 -12.49 0.65
N ARG A 100 -14.49 -11.47 -0.19
CA ARG A 100 -15.81 -10.90 -0.40
C ARG A 100 -16.66 -11.67 -1.40
N GLY A 101 -16.10 -12.68 -2.06
CA GLY A 101 -16.75 -13.45 -3.11
C GLY A 101 -16.94 -12.67 -4.42
N ALA A 102 -16.30 -11.50 -4.57
CA ALA A 102 -16.48 -10.63 -5.74
C ALA A 102 -16.00 -11.32 -7.03
N LEU A 103 -14.96 -12.16 -6.94
CA LEU A 103 -14.45 -12.93 -8.08
C LEU A 103 -15.51 -13.84 -8.73
N LYS A 104 -16.52 -14.30 -7.97
CA LYS A 104 -17.61 -15.15 -8.50
C LYS A 104 -18.55 -14.41 -9.45
N SER A 105 -18.55 -13.08 -9.40
CA SER A 105 -19.41 -12.22 -10.22
C SER A 105 -18.70 -11.66 -11.46
N MET A 106 -17.43 -12.00 -11.63
CA MET A 106 -16.57 -11.54 -12.71
C MET A 106 -16.34 -12.68 -13.72
N PRO A 107 -15.82 -12.39 -14.94
CA PRO A 107 -15.41 -13.42 -15.93
C PRO A 107 -14.33 -14.37 -15.37
N ALA A 108 -13.60 -15.15 -16.18
CA ALA A 108 -12.48 -15.94 -15.63
C ALA A 108 -11.28 -15.05 -15.27
N LEU A 109 -10.70 -15.22 -14.07
CA LEU A 109 -9.53 -14.45 -13.62
C LEU A 109 -8.34 -14.77 -14.55
N PRO A 110 -7.66 -13.74 -15.11
CA PRO A 110 -6.45 -13.94 -15.91
C PRO A 110 -5.40 -14.75 -15.15
N ALA A 111 -4.62 -15.55 -15.88
CA ALA A 111 -3.62 -16.45 -15.29
C ALA A 111 -2.59 -15.69 -14.44
N GLU A 112 -2.20 -14.49 -14.87
CA GLU A 112 -1.26 -13.64 -14.15
C GLU A 112 -1.80 -13.23 -12.78
N LEU A 113 -3.13 -13.05 -12.66
CA LEU A 113 -3.78 -12.69 -11.39
C LEU A 113 -4.13 -13.93 -10.57
N SER A 114 -4.34 -15.10 -11.19
CA SER A 114 -4.63 -16.34 -10.46
C SER A 114 -3.43 -16.84 -9.65
N MET A 115 -2.21 -16.58 -10.13
CA MET A 115 -0.98 -16.86 -9.38
C MET A 115 -0.97 -16.25 -7.97
N TYR A 116 -1.61 -15.09 -7.79
CA TYR A 116 -1.73 -14.44 -6.48
C TYR A 116 -2.57 -15.28 -5.50
N LEU A 117 -3.63 -15.93 -5.98
CA LEU A 117 -4.49 -16.82 -5.19
C LEU A 117 -3.81 -18.16 -4.90
N GLU A 118 -3.00 -18.66 -5.84
CA GLU A 118 -2.21 -19.87 -5.59
C GLU A 118 -1.18 -19.65 -4.48
N GLU A 119 -0.47 -18.53 -4.53
CA GLU A 119 0.48 -18.12 -3.49
C GLU A 119 -0.18 -17.80 -2.15
N TRP A 120 -1.49 -17.55 -2.13
CA TRP A 120 -2.27 -17.24 -0.92
C TRP A 120 -2.51 -18.46 -0.04
N GLU A 121 -2.59 -19.65 -0.62
CA GLU A 121 -2.94 -20.87 0.09
C GLU A 121 -1.93 -21.26 1.17
N ALA A 122 -0.63 -21.16 0.87
CA ALA A 122 0.43 -21.52 1.81
C ALA A 122 0.44 -20.66 3.10
N PRO A 123 0.49 -19.30 3.03
CA PRO A 123 0.47 -18.47 4.24
C PRO A 123 -0.86 -18.59 5.00
N ARG A 124 -1.99 -18.73 4.30
CA ARG A 124 -3.30 -18.99 4.90
C ARG A 124 -3.28 -20.27 5.73
N ALA A 125 -2.84 -21.38 5.15
CA ALA A 125 -2.78 -22.67 5.82
C ALA A 125 -1.80 -22.67 7.00
N ALA A 126 -0.63 -22.04 6.85
CA ALA A 126 0.35 -21.90 7.93
C ALA A 126 -0.23 -21.12 9.13
N CYS A 127 -0.90 -19.99 8.87
CA CYS A 127 -1.57 -19.20 9.90
C CYS A 127 -2.82 -19.89 10.47
N GLU A 128 -3.48 -20.79 9.74
CA GLU A 128 -4.58 -21.60 10.29
C GLU A 128 -4.05 -22.67 11.25
N ALA A 129 -2.92 -23.31 10.91
CA ALA A 129 -2.29 -24.34 11.72
C ALA A 129 -1.74 -23.78 13.04
N ASN A 130 -1.11 -22.60 13.01
CA ASN A 130 -0.59 -21.95 14.20
C ASN A 130 -0.61 -20.41 14.09
N PRO A 131 -1.72 -19.74 14.43
CA PRO A 131 -1.84 -18.29 14.32
C PRO A 131 -0.96 -17.52 15.32
N ARG A 132 -0.38 -18.20 16.32
CA ARG A 132 0.45 -17.62 17.39
C ARG A 132 1.95 -17.93 17.24
N HIS A 133 2.39 -18.53 16.12
CA HIS A 133 3.77 -19.01 15.99
C HIS A 133 4.82 -17.88 15.97
N VAL A 134 4.45 -16.67 15.56
CA VAL A 134 5.24 -15.47 15.87
C VAL A 134 4.82 -15.06 17.27
N SER A 135 5.72 -15.18 18.24
CA SER A 135 5.39 -15.06 19.66
C SER A 135 4.54 -13.81 19.89
N GLN A 136 3.31 -14.02 20.36
CA GLN A 136 2.37 -12.95 20.72
C GLN A 136 3.07 -11.91 21.61
N THR A 137 3.95 -12.42 22.48
CA THR A 137 4.77 -11.68 23.44
C THR A 137 5.70 -10.64 22.79
N GLU A 138 6.41 -10.95 21.71
CA GLU A 138 7.34 -9.98 21.07
C GLU A 138 6.61 -8.88 20.30
N LEU A 139 5.41 -9.18 19.81
CA LEU A 139 4.61 -8.23 19.03
C LEU A 139 3.73 -7.34 19.91
N ASP A 140 3.18 -7.89 20.99
CA ASP A 140 2.50 -7.11 22.01
C ASP A 140 3.50 -6.16 22.69
N GLN A 141 4.73 -6.62 22.97
CA GLN A 141 5.81 -5.77 23.49
C GLN A 141 6.24 -4.66 22.51
N ARG A 142 6.33 -4.94 21.19
CA ARG A 142 6.63 -3.89 20.20
C ARG A 142 5.49 -2.90 20.00
N ALA A 143 4.25 -3.37 20.00
CA ALA A 143 3.07 -2.51 19.87
C ALA A 143 2.93 -1.59 21.08
N GLU A 144 3.10 -2.13 22.29
CA GLU A 144 3.08 -1.37 23.55
C GLU A 144 4.23 -0.36 23.61
N GLN A 145 5.42 -0.72 23.12
CA GLN A 145 6.55 0.22 22.99
C GLN A 145 6.29 1.33 21.98
N GLU A 146 5.62 1.05 20.86
CA GLU A 146 5.38 2.05 19.83
C GLU A 146 4.23 3.01 20.18
N GLU A 147 3.22 2.52 20.91
CA GLU A 147 2.17 3.34 21.50
C GLU A 147 2.73 4.26 22.60
N ALA A 148 3.61 3.74 23.47
CA ALA A 148 4.31 4.53 24.47
C ALA A 148 5.16 5.66 23.84
N ARG A 149 5.84 5.40 22.71
CA ARG A 149 6.59 6.42 21.95
C ARG A 149 5.68 7.54 21.43
N ARG A 150 4.54 7.19 20.82
CA ARG A 150 3.58 8.18 20.29
C ARG A 150 2.99 9.06 21.38
N HIS A 151 2.69 8.49 22.56
CA HIS A 151 2.22 9.25 23.72
C HIS A 151 3.29 10.20 24.29
N ALA A 152 4.55 9.77 24.30
CA ALA A 152 5.67 10.61 24.72
C ALA A 152 5.89 11.80 23.78
N ASP A 153 5.84 11.57 22.46
CA ASP A 153 6.03 12.61 21.45
C ASP A 153 4.88 13.64 21.45
N GLN A 154 3.64 13.20 21.67
CA GLN A 154 2.50 14.12 21.85
C GLN A 154 2.65 15.01 23.08
N LYS A 155 3.10 14.47 24.23
CA LYS A 155 3.35 15.27 25.44
C LYS A 155 4.47 16.29 25.21
N LYS A 156 5.53 15.92 24.48
CA LYS A 156 6.67 16.79 24.18
C LYS A 156 6.30 17.93 23.23
N ASN A 157 5.44 17.69 22.24
CA ASN A 157 4.94 18.75 21.35
C ASN A 157 3.94 19.69 22.03
N LYS A 158 3.21 19.23 23.06
CA LYS A 158 2.27 20.08 23.80
C LYS A 158 2.95 21.02 24.81
N MET A 159 4.20 20.73 25.21
CA MET A 159 4.97 21.54 26.16
C MET A 159 5.98 22.50 25.51
N ARG A 160 6.10 22.54 24.18
CA ARG A 160 7.00 23.49 23.51
C ARG A 160 6.35 24.88 23.48
N PRO A 161 6.88 25.91 24.17
CA PRO A 161 6.32 27.25 24.09
C PRO A 161 6.48 27.77 22.66
N LEU A 162 5.46 28.47 22.14
CA LEU A 162 5.54 29.22 20.89
C LEU A 162 6.57 30.35 21.08
N ASP A 163 7.83 30.10 20.73
CA ASP A 163 8.87 31.12 20.75
C ASP A 163 8.70 32.03 19.52
N LYS A 164 7.99 33.14 19.72
CA LYS A 164 8.04 34.30 18.83
C LYS A 164 9.28 35.12 19.21
N SER A 165 10.44 34.79 18.65
CA SER A 165 11.56 35.73 18.65
C SER A 165 12.46 35.54 17.42
N LYS A 166 12.36 36.53 16.53
CA LYS A 166 13.21 36.74 15.35
C LYS A 166 14.38 37.61 15.82
N PRO A 167 15.67 37.26 15.61
CA PRO A 167 16.75 38.17 15.97
C PRO A 167 16.93 39.25 14.89
N HIS A 168 16.70 40.51 15.25
CA HIS A 168 17.31 41.67 14.61
C HIS A 168 18.80 41.71 15.00
N LEU A 169 19.70 41.78 14.02
CA LEU A 169 21.13 42.06 14.27
C LEU A 169 21.40 43.57 14.05
N PRO A 170 22.31 44.17 14.85
CA PRO A 170 22.46 45.62 14.98
C PRO A 170 23.39 46.25 13.93
N HIS A 171 23.14 47.55 13.67
CA HIS A 171 23.98 48.44 12.87
C HIS A 171 25.43 48.52 13.38
N ARG A 172 26.39 48.42 12.46
CA ARG A 172 27.82 48.66 12.71
C ARG A 172 28.14 50.16 12.55
N PRO A 173 28.86 50.81 13.48
CA PRO A 173 29.23 52.22 13.36
C PRO A 173 30.44 52.42 12.42
N GLN A 174 30.41 53.51 11.66
CA GLN A 174 31.53 54.04 10.88
C GLN A 174 32.66 54.50 11.80
N LYS A 175 33.91 54.30 11.36
CA LYS A 175 35.10 54.88 11.99
C LYS A 175 35.79 55.76 10.97
N ASP A 176 35.63 57.07 11.14
CA ASP A 176 36.47 58.09 10.52
C ASP A 176 37.92 57.93 10.96
N LYS A 177 38.83 58.03 9.99
CA LYS A 177 40.20 58.47 10.21
C LYS A 177 40.62 59.30 9.00
N SER A 178 40.59 60.61 9.20
CA SER A 178 41.27 61.61 8.40
C SER A 178 42.80 61.58 8.63
N GLU A 179 43.50 62.01 7.58
CA GLU A 179 44.86 62.63 7.54
C GLU A 179 46.14 61.77 7.68
N ALA A 180 46.89 61.71 6.57
CA ALA A 180 48.25 62.26 6.35
C ALA A 180 48.74 61.74 4.97
N ARG A 181 48.77 62.53 3.89
CA ARG A 181 49.78 63.51 3.46
C ARG A 181 51.21 62.96 3.44
N GLU A 182 51.64 62.52 2.24
CA GLU A 182 52.86 62.94 1.53
C GLU A 182 52.70 62.64 0.03
#